data_AF-A0A8B7E0K7-F1
#
_entry.id   AF-A0A8B7E0K7-F1
#
_cell.length_a   1.000
_cell.length_b   1.000
_cell.length_c   1.000
_cell.angle_alpha   90.00
_cell.angle_beta   90.00
_cell.angle_gamma   90.00
#
_symmetry.space_group_name_H-M   'P 1'
#
loop_
_entity.id
_entity.type
_entity.pdbx_description
1 polymer ?
#
loop_
_entity_poly.entity_id
_entity_poly.type
_entity_poly.pdbx_seq_one_letter_code
_entity_poly.pdbx_strand_id
1 'polypeptide(L)'
;MAVKLEGPLTKWTNVVQGWQYRWFVLDDNAGLLSYYTSKEKMVRGARRGCLRLKGAQTGISDEDDSTFTLTCDHRTFHFQAHDKDERIKWVQSLEATIKKLANSQSVGNTNDASIEEELNGKLLEAEAYFRILTQQIKKLELQIDHSVNAKCERNLLFKDSLTQMIETIGQAIELLRAAKVFKNINYSETIFDWLNFLK
;
A
#
# COMPACT_ATOMS: atom_id res chain seq x y z
N MET A 1 19.60 -17.16 2.95
CA MET A 1 19.81 -15.70 3.07
C MET A 1 18.78 -15.03 2.17
N ALA A 2 17.91 -14.18 2.73
CA ALA A 2 16.95 -13.43 1.94
C ALA A 2 17.71 -12.42 1.06
N VAL A 3 17.61 -12.54 -0.26
CA VAL A 3 18.30 -11.62 -1.16
C VAL A 3 17.35 -10.50 -1.49
N LYS A 4 17.43 -9.44 -0.68
CA LYS A 4 16.72 -8.18 -0.93
C LYS A 4 17.50 -7.40 -2.00
N LEU A 5 16.98 -7.36 -3.23
CA LEU A 5 17.50 -6.47 -4.27
C LEU A 5 16.85 -5.09 -4.10
N GLU A 6 17.67 -4.05 -3.93
CA GLU A 6 17.20 -2.67 -3.93
C GLU A 6 18.11 -1.81 -4.79
N GLY A 7 17.54 -0.76 -5.35
CA GLY A 7 18.28 0.11 -6.25
C GLY A 7 17.39 1.07 -7.04
N PRO A 8 18.03 1.96 -7.79
CA PRO A 8 17.34 2.88 -8.68
C PRO A 8 16.79 2.18 -9.92
N LEU A 9 15.60 2.59 -10.36
CA LEU A 9 15.15 2.38 -11.73
C LEU A 9 14.40 3.62 -12.20
N THR A 10 14.41 3.85 -13.50
CA THR A 10 13.53 4.84 -14.12
C THR A 10 12.25 4.15 -14.54
N LYS A 11 11.10 4.66 -14.10
CA LYS A 11 9.78 4.09 -14.36
C LYS A 11 8.94 5.06 -15.19
N TRP A 12 8.29 4.57 -16.23
CA TRP A 12 7.28 5.35 -16.94
C TRP A 12 6.04 5.59 -16.07
N THR A 13 5.60 6.85 -15.94
CA THR A 13 4.42 7.22 -15.14
C THR A 13 3.20 7.53 -16.00
N ASN A 14 3.26 8.54 -16.86
CA ASN A 14 2.20 8.94 -17.78
C ASN A 14 2.78 9.88 -18.87
N VAL A 15 1.96 10.25 -19.86
CA VAL A 15 2.40 11.10 -20.99
C VAL A 15 2.91 12.48 -20.54
N VAL A 16 2.40 13.00 -19.42
CA VAL A 16 2.76 14.34 -18.92
C VAL A 16 4.09 14.31 -18.15
N GLN A 17 4.28 13.34 -17.26
CA GLN A 17 5.44 13.22 -16.38
C GLN A 17 6.56 12.36 -16.98
N GLY A 18 6.24 11.52 -17.96
CA GLY A 18 7.16 10.65 -18.68
C GLY A 18 7.88 9.64 -17.78
N TRP A 19 9.18 9.51 -18.01
CA TRP A 19 10.10 8.66 -17.26
C TRP A 19 10.52 9.32 -15.95
N GLN A 20 10.44 8.59 -14.83
CA GLN A 20 10.69 9.12 -13.51
C GLN A 20 11.58 8.19 -12.69
N TYR A 21 12.63 8.73 -12.08
CA TYR A 21 13.47 7.99 -11.16
C TYR A 21 12.68 7.57 -9.91
N ARG A 22 12.82 6.29 -9.53
CA ARG A 22 12.23 5.73 -8.31
C ARG A 22 13.19 4.76 -7.67
N TRP A 23 13.15 4.68 -6.35
CA TRP A 23 13.89 3.67 -5.59
C TRP A 23 13.03 2.42 -5.45
N PHE A 24 13.54 1.27 -5.89
CA PHE A 24 12.85 -0.01 -5.84
C PHE A 24 13.44 -0.94 -4.81
N VAL A 25 12.58 -1.78 -4.25
CA VAL A 25 12.91 -2.80 -3.27
C VAL A 25 12.13 -4.06 -3.63
N LEU A 26 12.85 -5.13 -3.96
CA LEU A 26 12.31 -6.46 -4.18
C LEU A 26 12.37 -7.25 -2.87
N ASP A 27 11.22 -7.71 -2.43
CA ASP A 27 11.07 -8.69 -1.35
C ASP A 27 10.76 -10.06 -1.97
N ASP A 28 11.76 -10.94 -1.98
CA ASP A 28 11.72 -12.28 -2.57
C ASP A 28 10.91 -13.29 -1.72
N ASN A 29 10.58 -12.95 -0.48
CA ASN A 29 9.78 -13.78 0.41
C ASN A 29 8.30 -13.40 0.31
N ALA A 30 8.01 -12.10 0.38
CA ALA A 30 6.65 -11.59 0.21
C ALA A 30 6.17 -11.62 -1.25
N GLY A 31 7.10 -11.70 -2.22
CA GLY A 31 6.77 -11.63 -3.64
C GLY A 31 6.28 -10.23 -4.04
N LEU A 32 6.86 -9.20 -3.44
CA LEU A 32 6.47 -7.81 -3.62
C LEU A 32 7.62 -6.97 -4.18
N LEU A 33 7.34 -6.21 -5.24
CA LEU A 33 8.22 -5.15 -5.71
C LEU A 33 7.66 -3.81 -5.26
N SER A 34 8.26 -3.21 -4.23
CA SER A 34 7.85 -1.90 -3.69
C SER A 34 8.66 -0.77 -4.30
N TYR A 35 8.05 0.40 -4.47
CA TYR A 35 8.77 1.59 -4.97
C TYR A 35 8.45 2.86 -4.18
N TYR A 36 9.43 3.75 -4.18
CA TYR A 36 9.46 5.00 -3.42
C TYR A 36 9.88 6.14 -4.35
N THR A 37 9.47 7.37 -4.01
CA THR A 37 9.89 8.54 -4.80
C THR A 37 11.39 8.83 -4.66
N SER A 38 12.02 8.37 -3.58
CA SER A 38 13.47 8.44 -3.37
C SER A 38 13.93 7.42 -2.30
N LYS A 39 15.26 7.26 -2.14
CA LYS A 39 15.84 6.41 -1.08
C LYS A 39 15.53 6.95 0.33
N GLU A 40 15.53 8.27 0.52
CA GLU A 40 15.20 8.91 1.79
C GLU A 40 13.75 8.62 2.19
N LYS A 41 12.84 8.63 1.21
CA LYS A 41 11.43 8.28 1.44
C LYS A 41 11.26 6.80 1.79
N MET A 42 12.08 5.92 1.23
CA MET A 42 12.14 4.51 1.65
C MET A 42 12.58 4.39 3.11
N VAL A 43 13.66 5.06 3.52
CA VAL A 43 14.15 5.02 4.92
C VAL A 43 13.08 5.53 5.90
N ARG A 44 12.27 6.51 5.49
CA ARG A 44 11.13 7.02 6.27
C ARG A 44 9.86 6.16 6.18
N GLY A 45 9.91 5.03 5.48
CA GLY A 45 8.75 4.13 5.30
C GLY A 45 7.63 4.69 4.40
N ALA A 46 7.86 5.79 3.67
CA ALA A 46 6.86 6.46 2.86
C ALA A 46 6.70 5.79 1.48
N ARG A 47 6.18 4.55 1.47
CA ARG A 47 5.98 3.73 0.26
C ARG A 47 4.99 4.38 -0.71
N ARG A 48 5.38 4.51 -1.97
CA ARG A 48 4.53 5.12 -3.01
C ARG A 48 3.60 4.11 -3.68
N GLY A 49 4.05 2.87 -3.81
CA GLY A 49 3.28 1.76 -4.34
C GLY A 49 4.04 0.44 -4.25
N CYS A 50 3.35 -0.66 -4.54
CA CYS A 50 3.92 -2.00 -4.63
C CYS A 50 3.22 -2.81 -5.72
N LEU A 51 3.95 -3.76 -6.31
CA LEU A 51 3.47 -4.69 -7.32
C LEU A 51 3.56 -6.11 -6.75
N ARG A 52 2.49 -6.90 -6.94
CA ARG A 52 2.48 -8.32 -6.59
C ARG A 52 3.07 -9.11 -7.75
N LEU A 53 4.07 -9.94 -7.46
CA LEU A 53 4.79 -10.70 -8.48
C LEU A 53 4.17 -12.07 -8.77
N LYS A 54 3.16 -12.49 -8.00
CA LYS A 54 2.47 -13.77 -8.25
C LYS A 54 1.80 -13.74 -9.62
N GLY A 55 2.24 -14.60 -10.53
CA GLY A 55 1.74 -14.64 -11.90
C GLY A 55 2.20 -13.48 -12.79
N ALA A 56 3.18 -12.69 -12.33
CA ALA A 56 3.76 -11.63 -13.14
C ALA A 56 4.65 -12.19 -14.25
N GLN A 57 4.84 -11.41 -15.30
CA GLN A 57 5.72 -11.76 -16.42
C GLN A 57 6.68 -10.61 -16.73
N THR A 58 7.96 -10.93 -16.88
CA THR A 58 8.99 -10.01 -17.35
C THR A 58 9.04 -10.01 -18.87
N GLY A 59 9.31 -8.86 -19.48
CA GLY A 59 9.59 -8.72 -20.90
C GLY A 59 10.87 -7.92 -21.11
N ILE A 60 11.71 -8.34 -22.05
CA ILE A 60 12.92 -7.62 -22.44
C ILE A 60 12.68 -7.03 -23.83
N SER A 61 13.09 -5.78 -24.05
CA SER A 61 13.08 -5.18 -25.38
C SER A 61 14.37 -5.53 -26.12
N ASP A 62 14.27 -5.88 -27.40
CA ASP A 62 15.44 -6.07 -28.29
C ASP A 62 15.97 -4.74 -28.83
N GLU A 63 15.24 -3.64 -28.64
CA GLU A 63 15.57 -2.32 -29.19
C GLU A 63 16.66 -1.59 -28.39
N ASP A 64 16.78 -1.85 -27.08
CA ASP A 64 17.82 -1.27 -26.25
C ASP A 64 18.30 -2.21 -25.14
N ASP A 65 19.49 -1.90 -24.61
CA ASP A 65 20.16 -2.76 -23.64
C ASP A 65 19.80 -2.46 -22.17
N SER A 66 18.86 -1.54 -21.91
CA SER A 66 18.59 -1.02 -20.55
C SER A 66 17.12 -1.12 -20.13
N THR A 67 16.18 -1.31 -21.05
CA THR A 67 14.75 -1.37 -20.73
C THR A 67 14.25 -2.78 -20.51
N PHE A 68 13.23 -2.88 -19.67
CA PHE A 68 12.45 -4.09 -19.47
C PHE A 68 11.03 -3.72 -19.04
N THR A 69 10.13 -4.68 -19.14
CA THR A 69 8.75 -4.55 -18.70
C THR A 69 8.42 -5.59 -17.63
N LEU A 70 7.45 -5.24 -16.79
CA LEU A 70 6.83 -6.18 -15.86
C LEU A 70 5.32 -6.07 -16.04
N THR A 71 4.69 -7.18 -16.37
CA THR A 71 3.24 -7.28 -16.49
C THR A 71 2.69 -7.97 -15.25
N CYS A 72 1.80 -7.30 -14.52
CA CYS A 72 1.09 -7.83 -13.35
C CYS A 72 -0.39 -7.48 -13.48
N ASP A 73 -1.30 -8.41 -13.19
CA ASP A 73 -2.76 -8.16 -13.20
C ASP A 73 -3.25 -7.44 -14.47
N HIS A 74 -2.79 -7.90 -15.64
CA HIS A 74 -3.07 -7.31 -16.96
C HIS A 74 -2.58 -5.86 -17.17
N ARG A 75 -1.69 -5.37 -16.30
CA ARG A 75 -1.05 -4.07 -16.41
C ARG A 75 0.44 -4.18 -16.64
N THR A 76 0.91 -3.56 -17.72
CA THR A 76 2.34 -3.51 -18.06
C THR A 76 2.99 -2.26 -17.49
N PHE A 77 4.11 -2.45 -16.81
CA PHE A 77 4.96 -1.40 -16.28
C PHE A 77 6.28 -1.39 -17.05
N HIS A 78 6.71 -0.20 -17.47
CA HIS A 78 7.96 0.00 -18.20
C HIS A 78 9.04 0.54 -17.27
N PHE A 79 10.21 -0.06 -17.33
CA PHE A 79 11.38 0.28 -16.55
C PHE A 79 12.61 0.44 -17.42
N GLN A 80 13.53 1.26 -16.96
CA GLN A 80 14.86 1.45 -17.52
C GLN A 80 15.88 1.41 -16.38
N ALA A 81 16.86 0.51 -16.50
CA ALA A 81 18.02 0.41 -15.62
C ALA A 81 19.12 1.39 -16.05
N HIS A 82 20.15 1.56 -15.23
CA HIS A 82 21.31 2.39 -15.59
C HIS A 82 22.09 1.80 -16.78
N ASP A 83 22.25 0.49 -16.79
CA ASP A 83 23.00 -0.25 -17.80
C ASP A 83 22.45 -1.67 -18.00
N LYS A 84 23.11 -2.41 -18.90
CA LYS A 84 22.77 -3.78 -19.27
C LYS A 84 22.90 -4.76 -18.10
N ASP A 85 23.93 -4.59 -17.29
CA ASP A 85 24.23 -5.51 -16.18
C ASP A 85 23.22 -5.33 -15.05
N GLU A 86 22.84 -4.09 -14.75
CA GLU A 86 21.79 -3.76 -13.80
C GLU A 86 20.42 -4.27 -14.30
N ARG A 87 20.10 -4.10 -15.59
CA ARG A 87 18.90 -4.70 -16.20
C ARG A 87 18.87 -6.21 -15.98
N ILE A 88 19.95 -6.91 -16.34
CA ILE A 88 20.06 -8.37 -16.19
C ILE A 88 19.84 -8.76 -14.73
N LYS A 89 20.49 -8.07 -13.80
CA LYS A 89 20.36 -8.32 -12.36
C LYS A 89 18.91 -8.19 -11.86
N TRP A 90 18.21 -7.12 -12.26
CA TRP A 90 16.80 -6.91 -11.90
C TRP A 90 15.89 -7.99 -12.50
N VAL A 91 16.00 -8.25 -13.80
CA VAL A 91 15.17 -9.22 -14.50
C VAL A 91 15.36 -10.62 -13.93
N GLN A 92 16.61 -11.06 -13.73
CA GLN A 92 16.92 -12.36 -13.13
C GLN A 92 16.34 -12.51 -11.73
N SER A 93 16.45 -11.48 -10.89
CA SER A 93 15.94 -11.52 -9.51
C SER A 93 14.41 -11.54 -9.49
N LEU A 94 13.76 -10.77 -10.37
CA LEU A 94 12.30 -10.77 -10.53
C LEU A 94 11.80 -12.14 -11.01
N GLU A 95 12.41 -12.71 -12.05
CA GLU A 95 12.05 -14.02 -12.58
C GLU A 95 12.26 -15.15 -11.57
N ALA A 96 13.37 -15.12 -10.83
CA ALA A 96 13.64 -16.09 -9.77
C ALA A 96 12.55 -16.03 -8.69
N THR A 97 12.14 -14.81 -8.30
CA THR A 97 11.07 -14.60 -7.31
C THR A 97 9.72 -15.11 -7.85
N ILE A 98 9.37 -14.77 -9.09
CA ILE A 98 8.13 -15.22 -9.74
C ILE A 98 8.07 -16.75 -9.80
N LYS A 99 9.16 -17.41 -10.22
CA LYS A 99 9.26 -18.88 -10.28
C LYS A 99 9.14 -19.51 -8.90
N LYS A 100 9.81 -18.95 -7.89
CA LYS A 100 9.69 -19.40 -6.48
C LYS A 100 8.24 -19.36 -6.00
N LEU A 101 7.51 -18.28 -6.29
CA LEU A 101 6.10 -18.13 -5.92
C LEU A 101 5.19 -19.11 -6.66
N ALA A 102 5.49 -19.43 -7.92
CA ALA A 102 4.76 -20.44 -8.68
C ALA A 102 4.94 -21.84 -8.10
N ASN A 103 6.17 -22.21 -7.73
CA ASN A 103 6.49 -23.53 -7.16
C ASN A 103 5.95 -23.73 -5.73
N SER A 104 5.84 -22.63 -4.98
CA SER A 104 5.27 -22.63 -3.63
C SER A 104 3.74 -22.87 -3.62
N GLN A 105 3.07 -22.95 -4.78
CA GLN A 105 1.64 -23.29 -4.85
C GLN A 105 1.33 -24.76 -4.50
N SER A 106 2.34 -25.63 -4.41
CA SER A 106 2.11 -27.04 -4.04
C SER A 106 2.04 -27.28 -2.52
N VAL A 107 2.51 -26.35 -1.68
CA VAL A 107 2.54 -26.49 -0.22
C VAL A 107 2.40 -25.11 0.45
N GLY A 108 1.26 -24.80 1.06
CA GLY A 108 1.24 -23.82 2.16
C GLY A 108 0.12 -22.79 2.20
N ASN A 109 -0.96 -23.16 2.91
CA ASN A 109 -1.92 -22.27 3.60
C ASN A 109 -1.28 -21.41 4.73
N THR A 110 0.05 -21.34 4.84
CA THR A 110 0.74 -20.77 6.02
C THR A 110 0.99 -19.26 5.93
N ASN A 111 1.12 -18.69 4.73
CA ASN A 111 1.44 -17.27 4.56
C ASN A 111 0.23 -16.35 4.73
N ASP A 112 -0.99 -16.84 4.51
CA ASP A 112 -2.21 -16.00 4.61
C ASP A 112 -2.56 -15.72 6.07
N ALA A 113 -2.38 -16.71 6.96
CA ALA A 113 -2.59 -16.57 8.40
C ALA A 113 -1.64 -15.55 9.04
N SER A 114 -0.36 -15.55 8.65
CA SER A 114 0.62 -14.58 9.17
C SER A 114 0.33 -13.15 8.72
N ILE A 115 -0.17 -12.96 7.50
CA ILE A 115 -0.57 -11.64 6.98
C ILE A 115 -1.85 -11.15 7.65
N GLU A 116 -2.79 -12.05 7.92
CA GLU A 116 -4.01 -11.74 8.65
C GLU A 116 -3.73 -11.31 10.09
N GLU A 117 -2.80 -11.99 10.76
CA GLU A 117 -2.38 -11.65 12.12
C GLU A 117 -1.67 -10.28 12.18
N GLU A 118 -0.81 -9.98 11.21
CA GLU A 118 -0.18 -8.66 11.09
C GLU A 118 -1.22 -7.56 10.79
N LEU A 119 -2.17 -7.82 9.89
CA LEU A 119 -3.27 -6.90 9.59
C LEU A 119 -4.16 -6.65 10.81
N ASN A 120 -4.43 -7.69 11.60
CA ASN A 120 -5.18 -7.58 12.85
C ASN A 120 -4.45 -6.73 13.88
N GLY A 121 -3.14 -6.93 14.05
CA GLY A 121 -2.30 -6.09 14.90
C GLY A 121 -2.37 -4.63 14.48
N LYS A 122 -2.27 -4.35 13.17
CA LYS A 122 -2.35 -2.98 12.64
C LYS A 122 -3.73 -2.35 12.73
N LEU A 123 -4.81 -3.14 12.60
CA LEU A 123 -6.18 -2.65 12.79
C LEU A 123 -6.42 -2.27 14.27
N LEU A 124 -6.01 -3.13 15.21
CA LEU A 124 -6.10 -2.83 16.64
C LEU A 124 -5.27 -1.60 17.02
N GLU A 125 -4.07 -1.46 16.47
CA GLU A 125 -3.21 -0.29 16.66
C GLU A 125 -3.90 0.99 16.14
N ALA A 126 -4.48 0.95 14.94
CA ALA A 126 -5.21 2.08 14.37
C ALA A 126 -6.46 2.46 15.20
N GLU A 127 -7.21 1.47 15.69
CA GLU A 127 -8.35 1.70 16.59
C GLU A 127 -7.93 2.35 17.91
N ALA A 128 -6.79 1.92 18.48
CA ALA A 128 -6.25 2.51 19.70
C ALA A 128 -5.84 3.97 19.47
N TYR A 129 -5.12 4.25 18.38
CA TYR A 129 -4.77 5.63 18.02
C TYR A 129 -6.00 6.49 17.78
N PHE A 130 -7.01 6.00 17.06
CA PHE A 130 -8.25 6.74 16.83
C PHE A 130 -8.94 7.12 18.13
N ARG A 131 -9.04 6.20 19.11
CA ARG A 131 -9.60 6.49 20.43
C ARG A 131 -8.85 7.60 21.15
N ILE A 132 -7.51 7.55 21.16
CA ILE A 132 -6.67 8.59 21.78
C ILE A 132 -6.91 9.94 21.09
N LEU A 133 -6.96 9.94 19.76
CA LEU A 133 -7.15 11.15 18.96
C LEU A 133 -8.52 11.78 19.21
N THR A 134 -9.59 10.97 19.28
CA THR A 134 -10.93 11.43 19.67
C THR A 134 -10.93 12.04 21.08
N GLN A 135 -10.23 11.44 22.04
CA GLN A 135 -10.13 11.99 23.41
C GLN A 135 -9.39 13.33 23.42
N GLN A 136 -8.29 13.44 22.69
CA GLN A 136 -7.51 14.68 22.58
C GLN A 136 -8.32 15.79 21.93
N ILE A 137 -9.07 15.50 20.85
CA ILE A 137 -9.93 16.46 20.19
C ILE A 137 -11.05 16.93 21.13
N LYS A 138 -11.75 16.02 21.82
CA LYS A 138 -12.77 16.41 22.81
C LYS A 138 -12.22 17.30 23.92
N LYS A 139 -10.99 17.02 24.38
CA LYS A 139 -10.31 17.87 25.37
C LYS A 139 -10.00 19.25 24.80
N LEU A 140 -9.53 19.34 23.56
CA LEU A 140 -9.26 20.60 22.87
C LEU A 140 -10.56 21.41 22.64
N GLU A 141 -11.64 20.75 22.25
CA GLU A 141 -12.97 21.38 22.10
C GLU A 141 -13.44 22.02 23.41
N LEU A 142 -13.34 21.29 24.53
CA LEU A 142 -13.64 21.82 25.87
C LEU A 142 -12.74 23.00 26.23
N GLN A 143 -11.44 22.92 25.93
CA GLN A 143 -10.52 24.05 26.17
C GLN A 143 -10.90 25.28 25.35
N ILE A 144 -11.35 25.10 24.11
CA ILE A 144 -11.84 26.18 23.26
C ILE A 144 -13.14 26.75 23.81
N ASP A 145 -14.06 25.91 24.30
CA ASP A 145 -15.32 26.35 24.93
C ASP A 145 -15.09 27.20 26.18
N HIS A 146 -14.05 26.90 26.96
CA HIS A 146 -13.67 27.69 28.12
C HIS A 146 -12.86 28.96 27.78
N SER A 147 -12.45 29.14 26.52
CA SER A 147 -11.70 30.33 26.10
C SER A 147 -12.60 31.54 25.88
N VAL A 148 -12.09 32.75 26.15
CA VAL A 148 -12.83 34.02 25.92
C VAL A 148 -13.28 34.15 24.45
N ASN A 149 -12.56 33.50 23.54
CA ASN A 149 -12.83 33.50 22.10
C ASN A 149 -13.61 32.26 21.63
N ALA A 150 -14.32 31.54 22.51
CA ALA A 150 -15.03 30.29 22.16
C ALA A 150 -15.94 30.43 20.93
N LYS A 151 -16.59 31.60 20.77
CA LYS A 151 -17.48 31.93 19.64
C LYS A 151 -16.82 32.68 18.49
N CYS A 152 -15.49 32.82 18.50
CA CYS A 152 -14.77 33.40 17.37
C CYS A 152 -14.88 32.47 16.16
N GLU A 153 -15.13 33.03 14.98
CA GLU A 153 -15.26 32.31 13.71
C GLU A 153 -14.12 31.31 13.46
N ARG A 154 -12.87 31.68 13.79
CA ARG A 154 -11.71 30.79 13.69
C ARG A 154 -11.84 29.53 14.55
N ASN A 155 -12.36 29.66 15.76
CA ASN A 155 -12.52 28.54 16.69
C ASN A 155 -13.69 27.64 16.27
N LEU A 156 -14.76 28.21 15.69
CA LEU A 156 -15.87 27.44 15.12
C LEU A 156 -15.41 26.62 13.91
N LEU A 157 -14.73 27.24 12.94
CA LEU A 157 -14.17 26.56 11.77
C LEU A 157 -13.17 25.47 12.16
N PHE A 158 -12.36 25.70 13.20
CA PHE A 158 -11.42 24.71 13.70
C PHE A 158 -12.14 23.49 14.29
N LYS A 159 -13.21 23.70 15.07
CA LYS A 159 -14.05 22.61 15.61
C LYS A 159 -14.73 21.81 14.50
N ASP A 160 -15.30 22.48 13.51
CA ASP A 160 -15.93 21.81 12.36
C ASP A 160 -14.92 20.95 11.61
N SER A 161 -13.71 21.46 11.39
CA SER A 161 -12.62 20.72 10.75
C SER A 161 -12.17 19.49 11.56
N LEU A 162 -12.06 19.63 12.88
CA LEU A 162 -11.72 18.50 13.77
C LEU A 162 -12.81 17.42 13.78
N THR A 163 -14.08 17.83 13.81
CA THR A 163 -15.24 16.93 13.74
C THR A 163 -15.23 16.15 12.43
N GLN A 164 -15.06 16.84 11.31
CA GLN A 164 -14.98 16.22 9.99
C GLN A 164 -13.80 15.23 9.88
N MET A 165 -12.66 15.55 10.50
CA MET A 165 -11.50 14.66 10.53
C MET A 165 -11.79 13.37 11.32
N ILE A 166 -12.43 13.47 12.47
CA ILE A 166 -12.84 12.29 13.26
C ILE A 166 -13.80 11.41 12.45
N GLU A 167 -14.81 12.00 11.82
CA GLU A 167 -15.79 11.25 11.03
C GLU A 167 -15.12 10.52 9.87
N THR A 168 -14.23 11.20 9.15
CA THR A 168 -13.51 10.62 8.01
C THR A 168 -12.62 9.45 8.45
N ILE A 169 -11.89 9.61 9.55
CA ILE A 169 -11.04 8.53 10.08
C ILE A 169 -11.90 7.37 10.59
N GLY A 170 -13.03 7.65 11.23
CA GLY A 170 -13.98 6.63 11.68
C GLY A 170 -14.53 5.80 10.52
N GLN A 171 -14.97 6.46 9.44
CA GLN A 171 -15.43 5.79 8.22
C GLN A 171 -14.34 4.92 7.59
N ALA A 172 -13.08 5.40 7.56
CA ALA A 172 -11.96 4.60 7.05
C ALA A 172 -11.71 3.33 7.88
N ILE A 173 -11.84 3.40 9.21
CA ILE A 173 -11.70 2.24 10.10
C ILE A 173 -12.84 1.24 9.86
N GLU A 174 -14.08 1.70 9.69
CA GLU A 174 -15.20 0.80 9.39
C GLU A 174 -15.05 0.11 8.04
N LEU A 175 -14.58 0.82 7.01
CA LEU A 175 -14.25 0.19 5.72
C LEU A 175 -13.14 -0.87 5.85
N LEU A 176 -12.13 -0.63 6.67
CA LEU A 176 -11.06 -1.60 6.94
C LEU A 176 -11.59 -2.84 7.69
N ARG A 177 -12.51 -2.66 8.65
CA ARG A 177 -13.21 -3.76 9.32
C ARG A 177 -14.05 -4.57 8.35
N ALA A 178 -14.82 -3.91 7.48
CA ALA A 178 -15.63 -4.58 6.47
C ALA A 178 -14.76 -5.38 5.49
N ALA A 179 -13.66 -4.80 5.00
CA ALA A 179 -12.72 -5.48 4.12
C ALA A 179 -12.10 -6.73 4.75
N LYS A 180 -11.90 -6.74 6.07
CA LYS A 180 -11.49 -7.94 6.83
C LYS A 180 -12.58 -9.01 6.83
N VAL A 181 -13.84 -8.65 7.08
CA VAL A 181 -14.96 -9.60 7.12
C VAL A 181 -15.15 -10.28 5.77
N PHE A 182 -14.99 -9.55 4.66
CA PHE A 182 -15.09 -10.11 3.31
C PHE A 182 -14.03 -11.15 2.96
N LYS A 183 -12.81 -11.05 3.50
CA LYS A 183 -11.79 -12.10 3.31
C LYS A 183 -12.16 -13.42 4.00
N ASN A 184 -12.99 -13.38 5.04
CA ASN A 184 -13.37 -14.53 5.85
C ASN A 184 -14.74 -15.16 5.48
N ILE A 185 -15.41 -14.67 4.43
CA ILE A 185 -16.72 -15.18 4.00
C ILE A 185 -16.60 -15.78 2.59
N ASN A 186 -16.92 -17.08 2.47
CA ASN A 186 -17.11 -17.74 1.18
C ASN A 186 -18.16 -16.97 0.36
N TYR A 187 -17.80 -16.63 -0.88
CA TYR A 187 -18.47 -15.68 -1.79
C TYR A 187 -19.91 -16.01 -2.22
N SER A 188 -20.63 -16.95 -1.59
CA SER A 188 -21.93 -17.43 -2.09
C SER A 188 -23.17 -16.79 -1.48
N GLU A 189 -23.12 -16.12 -0.32
CA GLU A 189 -24.37 -15.78 0.40
C GLU A 189 -24.70 -14.29 0.62
N THR A 190 -23.80 -13.33 0.38
CA THR A 190 -23.99 -11.97 0.95
C THR A 190 -24.27 -10.83 -0.02
N ILE A 191 -24.53 -11.09 -1.32
CA ILE A 191 -24.99 -10.02 -2.23
C ILE A 191 -26.34 -9.41 -1.74
N PHE A 192 -27.15 -10.19 -1.02
CA PHE A 192 -28.43 -9.73 -0.49
C PHE A 192 -28.33 -8.81 0.74
N ASP A 193 -27.28 -8.94 1.56
CA ASP A 193 -27.17 -8.15 2.80
C ASP A 193 -26.67 -6.72 2.56
N TRP A 194 -25.90 -6.50 1.49
CA TRP A 194 -25.35 -5.18 1.17
C TRP A 194 -26.38 -4.17 0.64
N LEU A 195 -27.46 -4.64 -0.01
CA LEU A 195 -28.54 -3.75 -0.46
C LEU A 195 -29.40 -3.22 0.70
N ASN A 196 -29.36 -3.86 1.87
CA ASN A 196 -30.11 -3.44 3.05
C ASN A 196 -29.30 -2.55 4.00
N PHE A 197 -27.96 -2.54 3.92
CA PHE A 197 -27.10 -1.69 4.75
C PHE A 197 -26.96 -0.25 4.20
N LEU A 198 -27.34 -0.01 2.94
CA LEU A 198 -27.27 1.29 2.27
C LEU A 198 -28.64 2.00 2.13
N LYS A 199 -29.64 1.58 2.91
CA LYS A 199 -30.91 2.31 3.10
C LYS A 199 -31.04 2.74 4.54
#